data_AF-A0A8X6GXF4-F1
#
_entry.id   AF-A0A8X6GXF4-F1
#
_cell.length_a   1.000
_cell.length_b   1.000
_cell.length_c   1.000
_cell.angle_alpha   90.00
_cell.angle_beta   90.00
_cell.angle_gamma   90.00
#
_symmetry.space_group_name_H-M   'P 1'
#
loop_
_entity.id
_entity.type
_entity.pdbx_description
1 polymer ?
#
loop_
_entity_poly.entity_id
_entity_poly.type
_entity_poly.pdbx_seq_one_letter_code
_entity_poly.pdbx_strand_id
1 'polypeptide(L)'
;MCWSRKKKDRLQYPCIPSVLQPVTHSDDMPILEPPKKYEIVRHYVEEEKFIRPGTSHDLDFEVEDLKELHRINQAELIDLVRDLDLPKEKAELLASRLQQ
;
A
#
# COMPACT_ATOMS: atom_id res chain seq x y z
N MET A 1 24.01 -2.53 -15.69
CA MET A 1 25.12 -1.53 -15.67
C MET A 1 24.98 -0.69 -14.41
N CYS A 2 25.90 -0.79 -13.46
CA CYS A 2 25.80 -0.06 -12.19
C CYS A 2 26.24 1.41 -12.32
N TRP A 3 25.40 2.32 -11.83
CA TRP A 3 25.60 3.76 -11.76
C TRP A 3 26.74 4.11 -10.80
N SER A 4 27.68 4.97 -11.22
CA SER A 4 28.76 5.46 -10.34
C SER A 4 28.91 6.98 -10.48
N ARG A 5 29.30 7.66 -9.39
CA ARG A 5 29.40 9.13 -9.31
C ARG A 5 30.30 9.74 -10.39
N LYS A 6 31.34 9.02 -10.82
CA LYS A 6 32.27 9.41 -11.89
C LYS A 6 31.64 9.41 -13.29
N LYS A 7 30.50 8.73 -13.49
CA LYS A 7 29.78 8.66 -14.76
C LYS A 7 28.62 9.67 -14.84
N LYS A 8 28.27 10.33 -13.73
CA LYS A 8 27.17 11.31 -13.66
C LYS A 8 27.41 12.51 -14.58
N ASP A 9 28.63 13.06 -14.57
CA ASP A 9 28.93 14.29 -15.32
C ASP A 9 29.03 14.08 -16.85
N ARG A 10 29.09 12.82 -17.31
CA ARG A 10 29.10 12.46 -18.73
C ARG A 10 27.72 12.13 -19.30
N LEU A 11 26.68 12.05 -18.47
CA LEU A 11 25.31 11.79 -18.93
C LEU A 11 24.65 13.09 -19.37
N GLN A 12 24.80 13.41 -20.65
CA GLN A 12 23.99 14.42 -21.30
C GLN A 12 22.75 13.74 -21.89
N TYR A 13 21.59 14.01 -21.30
CA TYR A 13 20.33 13.56 -21.86
C TYR A 13 19.91 14.50 -23.00
N PRO A 14 19.57 13.97 -24.20
CA PRO A 14 19.05 14.80 -25.29
C PRO A 14 17.66 15.34 -24.93
N CYS A 15 17.38 16.59 -25.31
CA CYS A 15 16.05 17.17 -25.23
C CYS A 15 15.22 16.70 -26.45
N ILE A 16 14.38 15.68 -26.27
CA ILE A 16 13.57 15.08 -27.34
C ILE A 16 12.15 15.69 -27.29
N PRO A 17 11.55 16.11 -28.41
CA PRO A 17 10.24 16.78 -28.43
C PRO A 17 9.08 15.88 -27.97
N SER A 18 9.28 14.56 -27.89
CA SER A 18 8.31 13.60 -27.36
C SER A 18 8.29 13.52 -25.83
N VAL A 19 9.24 14.16 -25.15
CA VAL A 19 9.38 14.11 -23.69
C VAL A 19 8.74 15.35 -23.09
N LEU A 20 7.74 15.15 -22.24
CA LEU A 20 7.20 16.22 -21.40
C LEU A 20 8.24 16.56 -20.32
N GLN A 21 8.75 17.79 -20.36
CA GLN A 21 9.67 18.28 -19.35
C GLN A 21 8.91 18.57 -18.03
N PRO A 22 9.57 18.39 -16.87
CA PRO A 22 9.00 18.82 -15.62
C PRO A 22 8.75 20.34 -15.64
N VAL A 23 7.64 20.76 -15.03
CA VAL A 23 7.30 22.18 -14.90
C VAL A 23 8.29 22.82 -13.94
N THR A 24 8.93 23.90 -14.38
CA THR A 24 9.83 24.71 -13.54
C THR A 24 9.01 25.47 -12.51
N HIS A 25 9.37 25.34 -11.24
CA HIS A 25 8.79 26.14 -10.16
C HIS A 25 9.23 27.60 -10.31
N SER A 26 8.30 28.53 -10.08
CA SER A 26 8.51 29.99 -10.06
C SER A 26 7.89 30.57 -8.80
N ASP A 27 8.06 31.88 -8.56
CA ASP A 27 7.43 32.56 -7.43
C ASP A 27 5.89 32.47 -7.46
N ASP A 28 5.31 32.36 -8.67
CA ASP A 28 3.87 32.13 -8.88
C ASP A 28 3.45 30.66 -8.59
N MET A 29 4.41 29.73 -8.56
CA MET A 29 4.18 28.29 -8.33
C MET A 29 5.25 27.70 -7.39
N PRO A 30 5.29 28.17 -6.13
CA PRO A 30 6.32 27.78 -5.19
C PRO A 30 6.20 26.30 -4.82
N ILE A 31 7.32 25.69 -4.49
CA ILE A 31 7.34 24.35 -3.92
C ILE A 31 6.71 24.43 -2.53
N LEU A 32 5.69 23.62 -2.28
CA LEU A 32 5.08 23.53 -0.96
C LEU A 32 6.12 22.95 0.02
N GLU A 33 6.40 23.70 1.08
CA GLU A 33 7.22 23.19 2.17
C GLU A 33 6.41 22.16 2.99
N PRO A 34 6.99 21.01 3.34
CA PRO A 34 6.34 20.10 4.25
C PRO A 34 6.12 20.79 5.60
N PRO A 35 5.03 20.47 6.32
CA PRO A 35 4.77 21.06 7.62
C PRO A 35 5.92 20.74 8.59
N LYS A 36 6.44 21.77 9.28
CA LYS A 36 7.56 21.66 10.23
C LYS A 36 7.27 20.71 11.39
N LYS A 37 5.98 20.53 11.70
CA LYS A 37 5.45 19.63 12.72
C LYS A 37 4.22 18.97 12.14
N TYR A 38 4.20 17.66 12.18
CA TYR A 38 2.99 16.89 11.99
C TYR A 38 2.54 16.48 13.39
N GLU A 39 1.32 16.84 13.77
CA GLU A 39 0.68 16.18 14.88
C GLU A 39 0.29 14.80 14.34
N ILE A 40 1.07 13.78 14.72
CA ILE A 40 0.50 12.44 14.72
C ILE A 40 -0.61 12.53 15.75
N VAL A 41 -1.84 12.75 15.28
CA VAL A 41 -3.00 12.37 16.07
C VAL A 41 -2.80 10.87 16.23
N ARG A 42 -2.23 10.48 17.37
CA ARG A 42 -2.35 9.13 17.87
C ARG A 42 -3.84 8.99 18.13
N HIS A 43 -4.61 8.72 17.08
CA HIS A 43 -5.58 7.67 17.24
C HIS A 43 -4.74 6.55 17.81
N TYR A 44 -4.95 6.29 19.09
CA TYR A 44 -4.66 5.00 19.64
C TYR A 44 -5.44 4.07 18.70
N VAL A 45 -4.79 3.63 17.62
CA VAL A 45 -4.97 2.25 17.19
C VAL A 45 -4.47 1.55 18.42
N GLU A 46 -5.44 1.29 19.28
CA GLU A 46 -5.29 0.49 20.46
C GLU A 46 -4.45 -0.69 20.00
N GLU A 47 -3.19 -0.72 20.45
CA GLU A 47 -2.21 -1.77 20.18
C GLU A 47 -2.99 -3.05 20.02
N GLU A 48 -2.94 -3.69 18.83
CA GLU A 48 -3.73 -4.86 18.43
C GLU A 48 -4.10 -5.71 19.65
N LYS A 49 -5.13 -5.29 20.35
CA LYS A 49 -5.61 -6.00 21.50
C LYS A 49 -6.62 -6.86 20.81
N PHE A 50 -6.22 -8.13 20.68
CA PHE A 50 -7.11 -9.24 20.96
C PHE A 50 -8.54 -8.79 20.85
N ILE A 51 -9.11 -8.92 19.64
CA ILE A 51 -10.54 -9.02 19.41
C ILE A 51 -11.31 -8.22 20.47
N ARG A 52 -11.36 -6.91 20.31
CA ARG A 52 -12.37 -6.17 21.06
C ARG A 52 -13.65 -6.31 20.26
N PRO A 53 -14.66 -7.04 20.76
CA PRO A 53 -15.96 -6.99 20.12
C PRO A 53 -16.37 -5.52 20.11
N GLY A 54 -16.77 -5.03 18.93
CA GLY A 54 -17.25 -3.67 18.79
C GLY A 54 -18.28 -3.40 19.87
N THR A 55 -18.19 -2.26 20.56
CA THR A 55 -19.15 -1.88 21.61
C THR A 55 -20.51 -1.48 21.03
N SER A 56 -20.73 -1.68 19.73
CA SER A 56 -22.07 -1.83 19.18
C SER A 56 -22.65 -3.14 19.71
N HIS A 57 -23.37 -3.03 20.83
CA HIS A 57 -24.33 -4.04 21.25
C HIS A 57 -25.50 -4.05 20.24
N ASP A 58 -25.24 -4.50 19.02
CA ASP A 58 -26.29 -4.94 18.14
C ASP A 58 -26.77 -6.28 18.69
N LEU A 59 -28.01 -6.34 19.14
CA LEU A 59 -28.60 -7.53 19.75
C LEU A 59 -28.77 -8.67 18.73
N ASP A 60 -28.70 -8.37 17.44
CA ASP A 60 -28.71 -9.35 16.35
C ASP A 60 -27.30 -9.80 15.93
N PHE A 61 -26.22 -9.20 16.47
CA PHE A 61 -24.85 -9.57 16.12
C PHE A 61 -24.23 -10.51 17.16
N GLU A 62 -24.34 -11.81 16.90
CA GLU A 62 -23.61 -12.85 17.62
C GLU A 62 -22.15 -12.87 17.14
N VAL A 63 -21.21 -12.52 18.02
CA VAL A 63 -19.78 -12.70 17.74
C VAL A 63 -19.45 -14.17 17.93
N GLU A 64 -19.33 -14.92 16.83
CA GLU A 64 -18.77 -16.28 16.87
C GLU A 64 -17.36 -16.22 17.49
N ASP A 65 -17.10 -17.10 18.46
CA ASP A 65 -15.80 -17.26 19.11
C ASP A 65 -14.71 -17.41 18.02
N LEU A 66 -13.86 -16.39 17.85
CA LEU A 66 -12.77 -16.33 16.85
C LEU A 66 -11.65 -17.37 17.07
N LYS A 67 -11.91 -18.42 17.85
CA LYS A 67 -10.99 -19.55 18.04
C LYS A 67 -10.73 -20.32 16.75
N GLU A 68 -11.62 -20.21 15.77
CA GLU A 68 -11.41 -20.73 14.42
C GLU A 68 -11.28 -19.56 13.44
N LEU A 69 -10.09 -18.93 13.42
CA LEU A 69 -9.74 -18.05 12.31
C LEU A 69 -9.88 -18.85 11.01
N HIS A 70 -10.77 -18.40 10.13
CA HIS A 70 -11.00 -19.03 8.83
C HIS A 70 -9.69 -19.05 8.03
N ARG A 71 -9.14 -20.23 7.85
CA ARG A 71 -7.96 -20.46 7.01
C ARG A 71 -8.41 -20.73 5.59
N ILE A 72 -8.04 -19.83 4.69
CA ILE A 72 -8.31 -19.97 3.27
C ILE A 72 -7.64 -21.25 2.75
N ASN A 73 -8.43 -22.08 2.07
CA ASN A 73 -7.96 -23.27 1.36
C ASN A 73 -7.53 -22.91 -0.08
N GLN A 74 -6.80 -23.82 -0.74
CA GLN A 74 -6.35 -23.65 -2.12
C GLN A 74 -7.51 -23.44 -3.11
N ALA A 75 -8.65 -24.11 -2.91
CA ALA A 75 -9.81 -23.94 -3.79
C ALA A 75 -10.37 -22.50 -3.72
N GLU A 76 -10.53 -21.97 -2.51
CA GLU A 76 -11.00 -20.60 -2.28
C GLU A 76 -9.99 -19.56 -2.82
N LEU A 77 -8.69 -19.83 -2.67
CA LEU A 77 -7.65 -19.01 -3.27
C LEU A 77 -7.75 -18.97 -4.81
N ILE A 78 -8.01 -20.10 -5.46
CA ILE A 78 -8.18 -20.17 -6.91
C ILE A 78 -9.43 -19.39 -7.34
N ASP A 79 -10.53 -19.52 -6.60
CA ASP A 79 -11.76 -18.77 -6.87
C ASP A 79 -11.53 -17.26 -6.73
N LEU A 80 -10.83 -16.82 -5.66
CA LEU A 80 -10.44 -15.43 -5.46
C LEU A 80 -9.59 -14.87 -6.62
N VAL A 81 -8.62 -15.64 -7.11
CA VAL A 81 -7.78 -15.22 -8.25
C VAL A 81 -8.60 -15.03 -9.51
N ARG A 82 -9.60 -15.89 -9.74
CA ARG A 82 -10.51 -15.83 -10.89
C ARG A 82 -11.52 -14.69 -10.78
N ASP A 83 -12.16 -14.54 -9.63
CA ASP A 83 -13.23 -13.56 -9.41
C ASP A 83 -12.71 -12.11 -9.46
N LEU A 84 -11.45 -11.92 -9.06
CA LEU A 84 -10.76 -10.63 -9.08
C LEU A 84 -9.95 -10.39 -10.36
N ASP A 85 -9.95 -11.34 -11.30
CA ASP A 85 -9.19 -11.33 -12.56
C ASP A 85 -7.71 -10.89 -12.36
N LEU A 86 -7.04 -11.53 -11.40
CA LEU A 86 -5.70 -11.10 -10.99
C LEU A 86 -4.63 -11.59 -11.98
N PRO A 87 -3.72 -10.70 -12.42
CA PRO A 87 -2.52 -11.14 -13.12
C PRO A 87 -1.63 -11.96 -12.19
N LYS A 88 -0.85 -12.88 -12.78
CA LYS A 88 -0.01 -13.84 -12.06
C LYS A 88 0.79 -13.25 -10.89
N GLU A 89 1.44 -12.10 -11.11
CA GLU A 89 2.25 -11.42 -10.07
C GLU A 89 1.43 -11.05 -8.83
N LYS A 90 0.18 -10.60 -9.01
CA LYS A 90 -0.72 -10.24 -7.91
C LYS A 90 -1.33 -11.46 -7.24
N ALA A 91 -1.62 -12.51 -8.01
CA ALA A 91 -2.08 -13.78 -7.48
C ALA A 91 -1.02 -14.44 -6.56
N GLU A 92 0.24 -14.43 -6.98
CA GLU A 92 1.37 -14.92 -6.17
C GLU A 92 1.56 -14.09 -4.89
N LEU A 93 1.47 -12.77 -4.99
CA LEU A 93 1.53 -11.88 -3.83
C LEU A 93 0.40 -12.17 -2.85
N LEU A 94 -0.83 -12.37 -3.35
CA LEU A 94 -2.00 -12.68 -2.53
C LEU A 94 -1.83 -14.03 -1.82
N ALA A 95 -1.37 -15.07 -2.53
CA ALA A 95 -1.06 -16.36 -1.93
C ALA A 95 -0.01 -16.26 -0.80
N SER A 96 1.04 -15.46 -1.00
CA SER A 96 2.08 -15.24 0.03
C SER A 96 1.56 -14.55 1.28
N ARG A 97 0.54 -13.69 1.17
CA ARG A 97 -0.06 -12.99 2.31
C ARG A 97 -1.01 -13.87 3.10
N LEU A 98 -1.75 -14.74 2.40
CA LEU A 98 -2.74 -15.62 3.02
C LEU A 98 -2.14 -16.88 3.66
N GLN A 99 -0.87 -17.20 3.37
CA GLN A 99 -0.13 -18.30 4.01
C GLN A 99 0.50 -17.94 5.38
N GLN A 100 0.45 -16.66 5.80
CA GLN A 100 0.99 -16.21 7.09
C GLN A 100 0.13 -16.66 8.26
#